data_AF-A0A0B7H7P9-F1
#
_entry.id   AF-A0A0B7H7P9-F1
#
_cell.length_a   1.000
_cell.length_b   1.000
_cell.length_c   1.000
_cell.angle_alpha   90.00
_cell.angle_beta   90.00
_cell.angle_gamma   90.00
#
_symmetry.space_group_name_H-M   'P 1'
#
loop_
_entity.id
_entity.type
_entity.pdbx_description
1 polymer ?
#
loop_
_entity_poly.entity_id
_entity_poly.type
_entity_poly.pdbx_seq_one_letter_code
_entity_poly.pdbx_strand_id
1 'polypeptide(L)'
;MKGKNLIVALAVGLFGVVSTKAQNVECNQNLSIFSEYAKVQNYDEAYEPWKAVYKNCPQLHYATFAYGERILKHKISKATAAEKAKYVKDLEQLYDDYNKYFPQRLSVTEMRIRKALLMFDEKAGTSEDIYALLDQAFKEDKANFKNEKALYLYFSELVNLHGKNVKSLQNVFDTYDDVSEKIQDEKNDLSLTINQYIDKEDAGTLNDKEKKALENARKRMDNYEKISESVDGKLGQLADCPNLIPLYTKGFDENKSNEEWLRRAAGKMTDKDCTSDPLYVKIVTALHNLSPSASSAYYLGVLTDKGGNPYKAIQYYNEAVSLERITLKTKS
;
A
#
# COMPACT_ATOMS: atom_id res chain seq x y z
N MET A 1 -61.74 -65.92 -13.90
CA MET A 1 -62.47 -64.98 -14.75
C MET A 1 -61.76 -63.62 -14.66
N LYS A 2 -61.18 -63.13 -15.76
CA LYS A 2 -61.64 -61.93 -16.51
C LYS A 2 -61.84 -60.72 -15.57
N GLY A 3 -61.14 -59.59 -15.63
CA GLY A 3 -60.29 -58.98 -16.64
C GLY A 3 -60.47 -57.44 -16.56
N LYS A 4 -59.52 -56.71 -17.17
CA LYS A 4 -59.53 -55.28 -17.57
C LYS A 4 -59.04 -54.20 -16.57
N ASN A 5 -57.78 -53.81 -16.81
CA ASN A 5 -57.30 -52.48 -17.21
C ASN A 5 -57.94 -51.23 -16.58
N LEU A 6 -57.12 -50.40 -15.93
CA LEU A 6 -56.88 -49.05 -16.43
C LEU A 6 -55.50 -48.52 -15.98
N ILE A 7 -54.71 -48.15 -16.98
CA ILE A 7 -53.45 -47.40 -16.90
C ILE A 7 -53.81 -45.93 -16.66
N VAL A 8 -53.20 -45.28 -15.67
CA VAL A 8 -53.03 -43.82 -15.65
C VAL A 8 -51.54 -43.53 -15.55
N ALA A 9 -51.05 -42.82 -16.56
CA ALA A 9 -49.66 -42.55 -16.85
C ALA A 9 -48.99 -41.70 -15.77
N LEU A 10 -47.87 -42.21 -15.23
CA LEU A 10 -46.87 -41.44 -14.52
C LEU A 10 -45.88 -40.90 -15.56
N ALA A 11 -46.12 -39.70 -16.07
CA ALA A 11 -45.20 -39.04 -16.99
C ALA A 11 -45.22 -37.53 -16.76
N VAL A 12 -44.58 -37.06 -15.68
CA VAL A 12 -44.09 -35.67 -15.59
C VAL A 12 -42.80 -35.68 -14.76
N GLY A 13 -41.70 -35.27 -15.38
CA GLY A 13 -40.63 -34.57 -14.66
C GLY A 13 -39.24 -35.19 -14.56
N LEU A 14 -38.76 -35.99 -15.52
CA LEU A 14 -37.30 -36.20 -15.68
C LEU A 14 -36.68 -35.05 -16.49
N PHE A 15 -36.74 -33.82 -15.97
CA PHE A 15 -35.92 -32.70 -16.45
C PHE A 15 -35.11 -32.19 -15.27
N GLY A 16 -33.88 -32.69 -15.10
CA GLY A 16 -33.04 -32.20 -14.01
C GLY A 16 -31.59 -32.69 -13.95
N VAL A 17 -31.15 -33.64 -14.80
CA VAL A 17 -29.79 -34.24 -14.62
C VAL A 17 -28.89 -34.17 -15.87
N VAL A 18 -29.33 -33.56 -16.98
CA VAL A 18 -28.50 -33.44 -18.20
C VAL A 18 -27.66 -32.16 -18.20
N SER A 19 -28.06 -31.12 -17.47
CA SER A 19 -27.43 -29.78 -17.55
C SER A 19 -26.03 -29.71 -16.93
N THR A 20 -25.73 -30.50 -15.88
CA THR A 20 -24.45 -30.38 -15.15
C THR A 20 -23.26 -30.97 -15.89
N LYS A 21 -23.46 -32.04 -16.67
CA LYS A 21 -22.38 -32.64 -17.49
C LYS A 21 -22.05 -31.78 -18.71
N ALA A 22 -23.05 -31.27 -19.42
CA ALA A 22 -22.86 -30.41 -20.59
C ALA A 22 -22.20 -29.07 -20.21
N GLN A 23 -22.66 -28.43 -19.13
CA GLN A 23 -22.08 -27.19 -18.61
C GLN A 23 -20.61 -27.37 -18.21
N ASN A 24 -20.25 -28.52 -17.62
CA ASN A 24 -18.86 -28.81 -17.25
C ASN A 24 -17.96 -28.98 -18.49
N VAL A 25 -18.44 -29.62 -19.56
CA VAL A 25 -17.68 -29.75 -20.82
C VAL A 25 -17.44 -28.38 -21.46
N GLU A 26 -18.48 -27.54 -21.58
CA GLU A 26 -18.38 -26.21 -22.17
C GLU A 26 -17.43 -25.31 -21.36
N CYS A 27 -17.51 -25.34 -20.02
CA CYS A 27 -16.63 -24.55 -19.17
C CYS A 27 -15.16 -24.95 -19.31
N ASN A 28 -14.83 -26.24 -19.44
CA ASN A 28 -13.45 -26.67 -19.66
C ASN A 28 -12.93 -26.29 -21.05
N GLN A 29 -13.78 -26.35 -22.07
CA GLN A 29 -13.45 -25.89 -23.41
C GLN A 29 -13.16 -24.39 -23.43
N ASN A 30 -14.08 -23.58 -22.90
CA ASN A 30 -13.91 -22.14 -22.82
C ASN A 30 -12.72 -21.74 -21.95
N LEU A 31 -12.47 -22.46 -20.85
CA LEU A 31 -11.28 -22.27 -20.00
C LEU A 31 -9.99 -22.42 -20.81
N SER A 32 -9.91 -23.47 -21.62
CA SER A 32 -8.76 -23.73 -22.48
C SER A 32 -8.61 -22.63 -23.53
N ILE A 33 -9.72 -22.27 -24.20
CA ILE A 33 -9.74 -21.26 -25.28
C ILE A 33 -9.28 -19.89 -24.76
N PHE A 34 -9.91 -19.34 -23.71
CA PHE A 34 -9.53 -18.01 -23.24
C PHE A 34 -8.11 -18.00 -22.68
N SER A 35 -7.66 -19.10 -22.07
CA SER A 35 -6.31 -19.18 -21.51
C SER A 35 -5.25 -19.13 -22.63
N GLU A 36 -5.45 -19.84 -23.74
CA GLU A 36 -4.53 -19.77 -24.88
C GLU A 36 -4.49 -18.38 -25.51
N TYR A 37 -5.65 -17.75 -25.72
CA TYR A 37 -5.71 -16.36 -26.21
C TYR A 37 -5.03 -15.39 -25.24
N ALA A 38 -5.31 -15.48 -23.94
CA ALA A 38 -4.75 -14.58 -22.94
C ALA A 38 -3.23 -14.78 -22.75
N LYS A 39 -2.68 -15.99 -22.95
CA LYS A 39 -1.23 -16.26 -22.91
C LYS A 39 -0.48 -15.47 -23.98
N VAL A 40 -1.05 -15.35 -25.17
CA VAL A 40 -0.51 -14.54 -26.27
C VAL A 40 -1.04 -13.11 -26.28
N GLN A 41 -1.65 -12.67 -25.18
CA GLN A 41 -2.20 -11.32 -24.99
C GLN A 41 -3.32 -10.93 -25.96
N ASN A 42 -3.96 -11.92 -26.60
CA ASN A 42 -5.12 -11.68 -27.46
C ASN A 42 -6.40 -11.55 -26.60
N TYR A 43 -6.51 -10.43 -25.89
CA TYR A 43 -7.56 -10.22 -24.88
C TYR A 43 -8.94 -9.95 -25.48
N ASP A 44 -9.00 -9.49 -26.73
CA ASP A 44 -10.27 -9.24 -27.40
C ASP A 44 -11.00 -10.56 -27.67
N GLU A 45 -10.31 -11.55 -28.22
CA GLU A 45 -10.80 -12.89 -28.50
C GLU A 45 -10.94 -13.74 -27.24
N ALA A 46 -10.14 -13.48 -26.20
CA ALA A 46 -10.29 -14.13 -24.90
C ALA A 46 -11.57 -13.73 -24.16
N TYR A 47 -12.15 -12.55 -24.43
CA TYR A 47 -13.18 -11.96 -23.57
C TYR A 47 -14.49 -12.77 -23.51
N GLU A 48 -15.07 -13.16 -24.64
CA GLU A 48 -16.34 -13.89 -24.62
C GLU A 48 -16.21 -15.31 -24.01
N PRO A 49 -15.21 -16.13 -24.37
CA PRO A 49 -15.00 -17.43 -23.73
C PRO A 49 -14.66 -17.28 -22.23
N TRP A 50 -13.89 -16.27 -21.85
CA TRP A 50 -13.61 -15.96 -20.44
C TRP A 50 -14.90 -15.64 -19.67
N LYS A 51 -15.72 -14.75 -20.21
CA LYS A 51 -16.98 -14.31 -19.59
C LYS A 51 -17.96 -15.48 -19.41
N ALA A 52 -18.00 -16.40 -20.37
CA ALA A 52 -18.79 -17.63 -20.25
C ALA A 52 -18.34 -18.48 -19.05
N VAL A 53 -17.03 -18.67 -18.86
CA VAL A 53 -16.51 -19.40 -17.69
C VAL A 53 -16.77 -18.64 -16.39
N TYR A 54 -16.50 -17.33 -16.36
CA TYR A 54 -16.72 -16.51 -15.16
C TYR A 54 -18.18 -16.53 -14.69
N LYS A 55 -19.14 -16.48 -15.62
CA LYS A 55 -20.57 -16.54 -15.29
C LYS A 55 -21.04 -17.92 -14.87
N ASN A 56 -20.61 -18.96 -15.58
CA ASN A 56 -21.23 -20.29 -15.48
C ASN A 56 -20.46 -21.24 -14.55
N CYS A 57 -19.15 -21.07 -14.44
CA CYS A 57 -18.26 -21.97 -13.67
C CYS A 57 -17.09 -21.21 -13.01
N PRO A 58 -17.34 -20.14 -12.22
CA PRO A 58 -16.28 -19.31 -11.63
C PRO A 58 -15.32 -20.10 -10.73
N GLN A 59 -15.80 -21.13 -10.04
CA GLN A 59 -15.00 -21.99 -9.16
C GLN A 59 -14.09 -22.98 -9.90
N LEU A 60 -14.22 -23.12 -11.23
CA LEU A 60 -13.51 -24.15 -11.99
C LEU A 60 -11.99 -23.99 -11.88
N HIS A 61 -11.48 -22.77 -12.04
CA HIS A 61 -10.04 -22.52 -11.97
C HIS A 61 -9.71 -21.06 -11.66
N TYR A 62 -8.69 -20.83 -10.84
CA TYR A 62 -8.28 -19.46 -10.45
C TYR A 62 -7.83 -18.59 -11.63
N ALA A 63 -7.42 -19.22 -12.74
CA ALA A 63 -7.04 -18.53 -13.96
C ALA A 63 -8.19 -17.70 -14.55
N THR A 64 -9.44 -18.07 -14.29
CA THR A 64 -10.61 -17.25 -14.63
C THR A 64 -10.49 -15.85 -14.06
N PHE A 65 -9.99 -15.71 -12.83
CA PHE A 65 -9.81 -14.39 -12.24
C PHE A 65 -8.49 -13.74 -12.65
N ALA A 66 -7.39 -14.50 -12.66
CA ALA A 66 -6.07 -13.96 -12.99
C ALA A 66 -5.97 -13.43 -14.44
N TYR A 67 -6.58 -14.14 -15.40
CA TYR A 67 -6.69 -13.65 -16.78
C TYR A 67 -7.86 -12.68 -16.93
N GLY A 68 -8.96 -12.86 -16.20
CA GLY A 68 -10.08 -11.92 -16.20
C GLY A 68 -9.68 -10.50 -15.83
N GLU A 69 -8.82 -10.33 -14.82
CA GLU A 69 -8.25 -9.02 -14.47
C GLU A 69 -7.50 -8.40 -15.66
N ARG A 70 -6.68 -9.17 -16.38
CA ARG A 70 -5.91 -8.69 -17.54
C ARG A 70 -6.81 -8.34 -18.72
N ILE A 71 -7.80 -9.19 -18.99
CA ILE A 71 -8.78 -9.00 -20.07
C ILE A 71 -9.61 -7.74 -19.79
N LEU A 72 -10.14 -7.57 -18.58
CA LEU A 72 -10.93 -6.39 -18.23
C LEU A 72 -10.08 -5.12 -18.23
N LYS A 73 -8.84 -5.14 -17.72
CA LYS A 73 -7.92 -4.00 -17.84
C LYS A 73 -7.66 -3.62 -19.30
N HIS A 74 -7.51 -4.61 -20.18
CA HIS A 74 -7.39 -4.36 -21.61
C HIS A 74 -8.66 -3.69 -22.17
N LYS A 75 -9.84 -4.22 -21.86
CA LYS A 75 -11.12 -3.64 -22.28
C LYS A 75 -11.28 -2.21 -21.76
N ILE A 76 -10.94 -1.91 -20.51
CA ILE A 76 -10.97 -0.56 -19.94
C ILE A 76 -10.06 0.39 -20.73
N SER A 77 -8.85 -0.05 -21.09
CA SER A 77 -7.88 0.77 -21.83
C SER A 77 -8.30 1.09 -23.27
N LYS A 78 -9.14 0.25 -23.88
CA LYS A 78 -9.62 0.38 -25.26
C LYS A 78 -11.05 0.91 -25.37
N ALA A 79 -11.80 0.90 -24.28
CA ALA A 79 -13.20 1.26 -24.25
C ALA A 79 -13.44 2.75 -24.53
N THR A 80 -14.58 3.02 -25.15
CA THR A 80 -15.14 4.38 -25.17
C THR A 80 -15.51 4.83 -23.76
N ALA A 81 -15.69 6.14 -23.54
CA ALA A 81 -16.10 6.67 -22.24
C ALA A 81 -17.42 6.05 -21.73
N ALA A 82 -18.34 5.72 -22.64
CA ALA A 82 -19.63 5.10 -22.31
C ALA A 82 -19.50 3.65 -21.83
N GLU A 83 -18.56 2.88 -22.38
CA GLU A 83 -18.36 1.46 -22.04
C GLU A 83 -17.41 1.27 -20.87
N LYS A 84 -16.49 2.22 -20.66
CA LYS A 84 -15.44 2.14 -19.66
C LYS A 84 -16.00 1.91 -18.25
N ALA A 85 -17.04 2.66 -17.87
CA ALA A 85 -17.68 2.54 -16.57
C ALA A 85 -18.22 1.12 -16.29
N LYS A 86 -18.68 0.41 -17.33
CA LYS A 86 -19.16 -0.97 -17.20
C LYS A 86 -17.98 -1.92 -16.91
N TYR A 87 -16.90 -1.83 -17.69
CA TYR A 87 -15.76 -2.73 -17.48
C TYR A 87 -15.03 -2.47 -16.16
N VAL A 88 -15.02 -1.23 -15.67
CA VAL A 88 -14.54 -0.90 -14.31
C VAL A 88 -15.38 -1.63 -13.26
N LYS A 89 -16.72 -1.52 -13.34
CA LYS A 89 -17.63 -2.24 -12.43
C LYS A 89 -17.49 -3.76 -12.52
N ASP A 90 -17.34 -4.30 -13.73
CA ASP A 90 -17.12 -5.74 -13.93
C ASP A 90 -15.81 -6.18 -13.24
N LEU A 91 -14.77 -5.34 -13.25
CA LEU A 91 -13.48 -5.64 -12.60
C LEU A 91 -13.53 -5.47 -11.08
N GLU A 92 -14.28 -4.48 -10.58
CA GLU A 92 -14.58 -4.37 -9.15
C GLU A 92 -15.29 -5.63 -8.63
N GLN A 93 -16.30 -6.10 -9.35
CA GLN A 93 -17.02 -7.33 -9.02
C GLN A 93 -16.11 -8.57 -9.10
N LEU A 94 -15.19 -8.61 -10.06
CA LEU A 94 -14.22 -9.70 -10.17
C LEU A 94 -13.36 -9.81 -8.90
N TYR A 95 -12.93 -8.69 -8.33
CA TYR A 95 -12.15 -8.69 -7.07
C TYR A 95 -13.00 -9.19 -5.88
N ASP A 96 -14.26 -8.78 -5.78
CA ASP A 96 -15.18 -9.26 -4.74
C ASP A 96 -15.43 -10.78 -4.87
N ASP A 97 -15.66 -11.24 -6.10
CA ASP A 97 -15.90 -12.65 -6.41
C ASP A 97 -14.65 -13.52 -6.19
N TYR A 98 -13.44 -12.96 -6.36
CA TYR A 98 -12.20 -13.72 -6.19
C TYR A 98 -12.15 -14.41 -4.83
N ASN A 99 -12.37 -13.67 -3.74
CA ASN A 99 -12.31 -14.23 -2.40
C ASN A 99 -13.51 -15.14 -2.08
N LYS A 100 -14.62 -15.02 -2.80
CA LYS A 100 -15.75 -15.96 -2.68
C LYS A 100 -15.38 -17.36 -3.19
N TYR A 101 -14.65 -17.45 -4.29
CA TYR A 101 -14.32 -18.74 -4.92
C TYR A 101 -12.92 -19.26 -4.60
N PHE A 102 -11.95 -18.38 -4.36
CA PHE A 102 -10.54 -18.73 -4.12
C PHE A 102 -9.94 -17.97 -2.90
N PRO A 103 -10.56 -18.03 -1.71
CA PRO A 103 -10.13 -17.26 -0.53
C PRO A 103 -8.71 -17.58 -0.06
N GLN A 104 -8.19 -18.77 -0.38
CA GLN A 104 -6.90 -19.26 0.11
C GLN A 104 -5.69 -18.80 -0.74
N ARG A 105 -5.92 -18.13 -1.88
CA ARG A 105 -4.84 -17.79 -2.83
C ARG A 105 -4.32 -16.36 -2.69
N LEU A 106 -5.21 -15.39 -2.54
CA LEU A 106 -4.88 -14.00 -2.27
C LEU A 106 -5.76 -13.51 -1.13
N SER A 107 -5.20 -12.68 -0.25
CA SER A 107 -5.94 -12.16 0.89
C SER A 107 -7.07 -11.23 0.44
N VAL A 108 -8.07 -11.07 1.31
CA VAL A 108 -9.14 -10.07 1.10
C VAL A 108 -8.54 -8.66 1.02
N THR A 109 -7.51 -8.39 1.82
CA THR A 109 -6.75 -7.13 1.80
C THR A 109 -6.12 -6.85 0.45
N GLU A 110 -5.48 -7.83 -0.20
CA GLU A 110 -4.93 -7.66 -1.55
C GLU A 110 -6.02 -7.33 -2.58
N MET A 111 -7.20 -7.97 -2.51
CA MET A 111 -8.31 -7.65 -3.42
C MET A 111 -8.91 -6.27 -3.16
N ARG A 112 -9.07 -5.86 -1.89
CA ARG A 112 -9.51 -4.49 -1.55
C ARG A 112 -8.53 -3.43 -2.04
N ILE A 113 -7.23 -3.65 -1.88
CA ILE A 113 -6.18 -2.76 -2.39
C ILE A 113 -6.31 -2.61 -3.91
N ARG A 114 -6.43 -3.73 -4.66
CA ARG A 114 -6.59 -3.68 -6.12
C ARG A 114 -7.86 -2.95 -6.55
N LYS A 115 -8.96 -3.16 -5.83
CA LYS A 115 -10.23 -2.48 -6.08
C LYS A 115 -10.11 -0.97 -5.85
N ALA A 116 -9.54 -0.54 -4.72
CA ALA A 116 -9.31 0.87 -4.44
C ALA A 116 -8.39 1.55 -5.46
N LEU A 117 -7.31 0.88 -5.88
CA LEU A 117 -6.40 1.41 -6.90
C LEU A 117 -7.08 1.53 -8.26
N LEU A 118 -7.90 0.55 -8.65
CA LEU A 118 -8.72 0.63 -9.87
C LEU A 118 -9.67 1.83 -9.80
N MET A 119 -10.41 1.97 -8.70
CA MET A 119 -11.34 3.07 -8.50
C MET A 119 -10.63 4.43 -8.64
N PHE A 120 -9.47 4.57 -8.02
CA PHE A 120 -8.66 5.78 -8.15
C PHE A 120 -8.19 6.05 -9.59
N ASP A 121 -7.58 5.05 -10.23
CA ASP A 121 -7.00 5.20 -11.58
C ASP A 121 -8.05 5.53 -12.63
N GLU A 122 -9.25 4.98 -12.46
CA GLU A 122 -10.37 5.15 -13.38
C GLU A 122 -11.34 6.24 -12.99
N LYS A 123 -11.05 6.98 -11.90
CA LYS A 123 -11.90 8.04 -11.35
C LYS A 123 -13.33 7.54 -11.07
N ALA A 124 -13.44 6.32 -10.58
CA ALA A 124 -14.68 5.68 -10.19
C ALA A 124 -14.85 5.74 -8.66
N GLY A 125 -16.07 6.01 -8.21
CA GLY A 125 -16.38 6.18 -6.79
C GLY A 125 -15.91 7.52 -6.21
N THR A 126 -16.08 7.65 -4.90
CA THR A 126 -15.73 8.86 -4.13
C THR A 126 -14.46 8.66 -3.31
N SER A 127 -13.90 9.76 -2.79
CA SER A 127 -12.80 9.72 -1.79
C SER A 127 -13.18 8.87 -0.58
N GLU A 128 -14.44 8.96 -0.16
CA GLU A 128 -15.03 8.22 0.94
C GLU A 128 -15.01 6.70 0.66
N ASP A 129 -15.38 6.29 -0.56
CA ASP A 129 -15.40 4.87 -0.95
C ASP A 129 -13.97 4.29 -1.00
N ILE A 130 -13.04 5.01 -1.63
CA ILE A 130 -11.63 4.58 -1.76
C ILE A 130 -10.98 4.52 -0.38
N TYR A 131 -11.18 5.54 0.46
CA TYR A 131 -10.68 5.55 1.83
C TYR A 131 -11.25 4.37 2.63
N ALA A 132 -12.56 4.09 2.54
CA ALA A 132 -13.18 3.01 3.29
C ALA A 132 -12.59 1.63 2.93
N LEU A 133 -12.35 1.36 1.65
CA LEU A 133 -11.71 0.12 1.20
C LEU A 133 -10.30 -0.03 1.77
N LEU A 134 -9.51 1.04 1.73
CA LEU A 134 -8.13 1.03 2.21
C LEU A 134 -8.03 1.02 3.73
N ASP A 135 -8.90 1.75 4.43
CA ASP A 135 -9.01 1.73 5.90
C ASP A 135 -9.33 0.33 6.41
N GLN A 136 -10.29 -0.34 5.77
CA GLN A 136 -10.65 -1.71 6.10
C GLN A 136 -9.49 -2.67 5.79
N ALA A 137 -8.86 -2.55 4.63
CA ALA A 137 -7.70 -3.37 4.26
C ALA A 137 -6.53 -3.22 5.24
N PHE A 138 -6.27 -1.99 5.69
CA PHE A 138 -5.19 -1.67 6.63
C PHE A 138 -5.47 -2.20 8.03
N LYS A 139 -6.67 -2.01 8.55
CA LYS A 139 -7.05 -2.45 9.90
C LYS A 139 -7.19 -3.96 10.02
N GLU A 140 -7.69 -4.64 8.99
CA GLU A 140 -7.88 -6.09 9.03
C GLU A 140 -6.57 -6.86 8.83
N ASP A 141 -5.61 -6.31 8.07
CA ASP A 141 -4.36 -7.02 7.75
C ASP A 141 -3.20 -6.04 7.44
N LYS A 142 -2.79 -5.25 8.45
CA LYS A 142 -1.66 -4.31 8.38
C LYS A 142 -0.37 -4.99 7.89
N ALA A 143 -0.17 -6.26 8.25
CA ALA A 143 1.01 -7.03 7.86
C ALA A 143 1.12 -7.20 6.33
N ASN A 144 0.01 -7.51 5.64
CA ASN A 144 0.00 -7.71 4.19
C ASN A 144 -0.33 -6.45 3.39
N PHE A 145 -0.58 -5.30 4.03
CA PHE A 145 -0.71 -4.02 3.34
C PHE A 145 0.66 -3.49 2.88
N LYS A 146 1.17 -4.03 1.78
CA LYS A 146 2.53 -3.73 1.27
C LYS A 146 2.55 -2.89 0.00
N ASN A 147 1.39 -2.50 -0.53
CA ASN A 147 1.37 -1.72 -1.77
C ASN A 147 1.66 -0.23 -1.48
N GLU A 148 2.74 0.28 -2.07
CA GLU A 148 3.26 1.63 -1.82
C GLU A 148 2.25 2.70 -2.24
N LYS A 149 1.67 2.54 -3.44
CA LYS A 149 0.65 3.46 -3.97
C LYS A 149 -0.61 3.46 -3.10
N ALA A 150 -1.02 2.30 -2.59
CA ALA A 150 -2.18 2.19 -1.74
C ALA A 150 -1.96 2.82 -0.36
N LEU A 151 -0.75 2.74 0.22
CA LEU A 151 -0.42 3.39 1.50
C LEU A 151 -0.51 4.90 1.35
N TYR A 152 0.09 5.43 0.28
CA TYR A 152 -0.03 6.85 -0.05
C TYR A 152 -1.50 7.25 -0.28
N LEU A 153 -2.25 6.47 -1.05
CA LEU A 153 -3.64 6.78 -1.37
C LEU A 153 -4.53 6.75 -0.12
N TYR A 154 -4.31 5.79 0.78
CA TYR A 154 -5.04 5.68 2.04
C TYR A 154 -4.93 6.97 2.87
N PHE A 155 -3.70 7.45 3.06
CA PHE A 155 -3.46 8.71 3.75
C PHE A 155 -3.97 9.93 2.96
N SER A 156 -3.74 9.94 1.65
CA SER A 156 -4.15 11.03 0.76
C SER A 156 -5.66 11.26 0.77
N GLU A 157 -6.45 10.19 0.66
CA GLU A 157 -7.91 10.32 0.70
C GLU A 157 -8.40 10.75 2.08
N LEU A 158 -7.77 10.29 3.17
CA LEU A 158 -8.11 10.80 4.50
C LEU A 158 -7.90 12.32 4.63
N VAL A 159 -6.78 12.83 4.10
CA VAL A 159 -6.50 14.27 4.07
C VAL A 159 -7.54 15.02 3.22
N ASN A 160 -7.94 14.47 2.07
CA ASN A 160 -9.01 15.03 1.25
C ASN A 160 -10.34 15.09 2.01
N LEU A 161 -10.68 14.04 2.76
CA LEU A 161 -11.89 13.97 3.59
C LEU A 161 -11.83 14.97 4.74
N HIS A 162 -10.66 15.18 5.34
CA HIS A 162 -10.48 16.23 6.35
C HIS A 162 -10.70 17.63 5.76
N GLY A 163 -10.15 17.92 4.57
CA GLY A 163 -10.39 19.18 3.86
C GLY A 163 -11.86 19.44 3.51
N LYS A 164 -12.69 18.39 3.48
CA LYS A 164 -14.16 18.45 3.32
C LYS A 164 -14.93 18.47 4.65
N ASN A 165 -14.25 18.54 5.80
CA ASN A 165 -14.82 18.43 7.16
C ASN A 165 -15.52 17.10 7.47
N VAL A 166 -15.21 16.03 6.72
CA VAL A 166 -15.78 14.68 6.94
C VAL A 166 -15.00 13.88 7.98
N LYS A 167 -13.66 14.08 8.03
CA LYS A 167 -12.77 13.41 8.97
C LYS A 167 -12.08 14.43 9.87
N SER A 168 -11.84 14.07 11.12
CA SER A 168 -11.18 14.96 12.08
C SER A 168 -9.68 15.05 11.81
N LEU A 169 -9.06 16.15 12.24
CA LEU A 169 -7.60 16.29 12.20
C LEU A 169 -6.90 15.21 13.03
N GLN A 170 -7.50 14.83 14.17
CA GLN A 170 -6.99 13.73 14.98
C GLN A 170 -6.93 12.41 14.20
N ASN A 171 -7.93 12.12 13.34
CA ASN A 171 -7.87 10.92 12.50
C ASN A 171 -6.72 10.99 11.50
N VAL A 172 -6.45 12.15 10.91
CA VAL A 172 -5.30 12.36 10.02
C VAL A 172 -4.00 12.03 10.76
N PHE A 173 -3.87 12.50 11.99
CA PHE A 173 -2.71 12.29 12.84
C PHE A 173 -2.49 10.84 13.23
N ASP A 174 -3.52 10.17 13.75
CA ASP A 174 -3.42 8.76 14.11
C ASP A 174 -3.05 7.90 12.88
N THR A 175 -3.67 8.20 11.73
CA THR A 175 -3.39 7.45 10.49
C THR A 175 -2.01 7.78 9.92
N TYR A 176 -1.51 9.00 10.10
CA TYR A 176 -0.15 9.37 9.71
C TYR A 176 0.88 8.52 10.47
N ASP A 177 0.72 8.40 11.79
CA ASP A 177 1.63 7.59 12.62
C ASP A 177 1.59 6.12 12.16
N ASP A 178 0.39 5.56 11.99
CA ASP A 178 0.18 4.19 11.52
C ASP A 178 0.80 3.91 10.14
N VAL A 179 0.59 4.80 9.17
CA VAL A 179 1.12 4.68 7.82
C VAL A 179 2.64 4.86 7.82
N SER A 180 3.16 5.79 8.61
CA SER A 180 4.61 6.05 8.73
C SER A 180 5.34 4.87 9.35
N GLU A 181 4.79 4.27 10.40
CA GLU A 181 5.29 3.03 10.99
C GLU A 181 5.30 1.91 9.95
N LYS A 182 4.17 1.72 9.25
CA LYS A 182 4.07 0.65 8.24
C LYS A 182 5.06 0.83 7.09
N ILE A 183 5.30 2.07 6.64
CA ILE A 183 6.33 2.37 5.64
C ILE A 183 7.72 2.01 6.18
N GLN A 184 8.02 2.37 7.43
CA GLN A 184 9.30 2.05 8.05
C GLN A 184 9.54 0.54 8.16
N ASP A 185 8.54 -0.23 8.57
CA ASP A 185 8.64 -1.69 8.65
C ASP A 185 9.00 -2.31 7.31
N GLU A 186 8.33 -1.89 6.24
CA GLU A 186 8.59 -2.41 4.90
C GLU A 186 9.98 -1.97 4.38
N LYS A 187 10.44 -0.76 4.69
CA LYS A 187 11.81 -0.34 4.42
C LYS A 187 12.82 -1.22 5.16
N ASN A 188 12.58 -1.54 6.43
CA ASN A 188 13.46 -2.40 7.22
C ASN A 188 13.56 -3.81 6.61
N ASP A 189 12.44 -4.41 6.22
CA ASP A 189 12.39 -5.71 5.52
C ASP A 189 13.18 -5.69 4.20
N LEU A 190 13.05 -4.61 3.43
CA LEU A 190 13.77 -4.42 2.18
C LEU A 190 15.27 -4.23 2.42
N SER A 191 15.67 -3.50 3.47
CA SER A 191 17.06 -3.33 3.88
C SER A 191 17.72 -4.66 4.20
N LEU A 192 17.03 -5.55 4.94
CA LEU A 192 17.51 -6.91 5.20
C LEU A 192 17.71 -7.70 3.90
N THR A 193 16.77 -7.59 2.96
CA THR A 193 16.88 -8.25 1.65
C THR A 193 18.06 -7.71 0.83
N ILE A 194 18.27 -6.39 0.84
CA ILE A 194 19.39 -5.75 0.12
C ILE A 194 20.72 -6.22 0.73
N ASN A 195 20.86 -6.16 2.05
CA ASN A 195 22.08 -6.53 2.76
C ASN A 195 22.48 -8.00 2.54
N GLN A 196 21.52 -8.90 2.29
CA GLN A 196 21.81 -10.29 1.94
C GLN A 196 22.57 -10.46 0.60
N TYR A 197 22.48 -9.48 -0.30
CA TYR A 197 23.04 -9.57 -1.65
C TYR A 197 24.21 -8.62 -1.92
N ILE A 198 24.49 -7.64 -1.05
CA ILE A 198 25.57 -6.65 -1.25
C ILE A 198 26.93 -7.32 -1.46
N ASP A 199 27.35 -8.20 -0.54
CA ASP A 199 28.67 -8.84 -0.64
C ASP A 199 28.82 -9.68 -1.93
N LYS A 200 27.71 -10.30 -2.38
CA LYS A 200 27.69 -11.07 -3.63
C LYS A 200 27.74 -10.18 -4.86
N GLU A 201 27.09 -9.01 -4.81
CA GLU A 201 27.14 -7.99 -5.85
C GLU A 201 28.57 -7.48 -6.03
N ASP A 202 29.22 -7.10 -4.93
CA ASP A 202 30.61 -6.60 -4.91
C ASP A 202 31.59 -7.65 -5.43
N ALA A 203 31.35 -8.92 -5.12
CA ALA A 203 32.13 -10.04 -5.65
C ALA A 203 31.79 -10.43 -7.10
N GLY A 204 30.74 -9.86 -7.70
CA GLY A 204 30.29 -10.20 -9.05
C GLY A 204 29.71 -11.61 -9.19
N THR A 205 29.15 -12.18 -8.11
CA THR A 205 28.72 -13.59 -8.02
C THR A 205 27.22 -13.81 -8.01
N LEU A 206 26.41 -12.76 -8.18
CA LEU A 206 24.95 -12.85 -8.24
C LEU A 206 24.48 -13.68 -9.44
N ASN A 207 23.53 -14.58 -9.21
CA ASN A 207 22.76 -15.18 -10.30
C ASN A 207 21.58 -14.30 -10.73
N ASP A 208 20.94 -14.63 -11.86
CA ASP A 208 19.84 -13.84 -12.44
C ASP A 208 18.65 -13.62 -11.47
N LYS A 209 18.34 -14.62 -10.64
CA LYS A 209 17.25 -14.53 -9.67
C LYS A 209 17.60 -13.59 -8.53
N GLU A 210 18.82 -13.67 -8.02
CA GLU A 210 19.32 -12.80 -6.96
C GLU A 210 19.44 -11.36 -7.46
N LYS A 211 19.97 -11.15 -8.67
CA LYS A 211 20.03 -9.83 -9.31
C LYS A 211 18.65 -9.19 -9.42
N LYS A 212 17.65 -9.95 -9.91
CA LYS A 212 16.27 -9.46 -9.99
C LYS A 212 15.66 -9.19 -8.60
N ALA A 213 15.97 -9.99 -7.60
CA ALA A 213 15.50 -9.76 -6.23
C ALA A 213 16.08 -8.46 -5.66
N LEU A 214 17.39 -8.24 -5.81
CA LEU A 214 18.09 -7.03 -5.36
C LEU A 214 17.58 -5.78 -6.07
N GLU A 215 17.45 -5.82 -7.41
CA GLU A 215 16.90 -4.71 -8.21
C GLU A 215 15.48 -4.35 -7.78
N ASN A 216 14.62 -5.37 -7.56
CA ASN A 216 13.26 -5.14 -7.08
C ASN A 216 13.25 -4.56 -5.67
N ALA A 217 14.10 -5.05 -4.76
CA ALA A 217 14.15 -4.55 -3.40
C ALA A 217 14.58 -3.08 -3.35
N ARG A 218 15.61 -2.69 -4.11
CA ARG A 218 16.05 -1.29 -4.26
C ARG A 218 14.96 -0.41 -4.86
N LYS A 219 14.28 -0.87 -5.91
CA LYS A 219 13.17 -0.12 -6.52
C LYS A 219 12.03 0.10 -5.54
N ARG A 220 11.67 -0.92 -4.75
CA ARG A 220 10.63 -0.78 -3.73
C ARG A 220 11.08 0.16 -2.61
N MET A 221 12.34 0.10 -2.18
CA MET A 221 12.89 1.04 -1.18
C MET A 221 12.73 2.49 -1.64
N ASP A 222 13.16 2.81 -2.85
CA ASP A 222 13.01 4.14 -3.47
C ASP A 222 11.53 4.57 -3.56
N ASN A 223 10.62 3.65 -3.90
CA ASN A 223 9.19 3.94 -3.87
C ASN A 223 8.69 4.27 -2.45
N TYR A 224 9.13 3.52 -1.43
CA TYR A 224 8.77 3.77 -0.04
C TYR A 224 9.29 5.12 0.47
N GLU A 225 10.51 5.51 0.09
CA GLU A 225 11.07 6.83 0.39
C GLU A 225 10.21 7.94 -0.23
N LYS A 226 9.88 7.82 -1.52
CA LYS A 226 9.04 8.79 -2.23
C LYS A 226 7.65 8.94 -1.63
N ILE A 227 7.01 7.83 -1.25
CA ILE A 227 5.69 7.92 -0.61
C ILE A 227 5.78 8.45 0.82
N SER A 228 6.87 8.17 1.56
CA SER A 228 7.12 8.75 2.88
C SER A 228 7.17 10.28 2.78
N GLU A 229 7.97 10.80 1.85
CA GLU A 229 8.06 12.24 1.57
C GLU A 229 6.71 12.83 1.16
N SER A 230 5.90 12.09 0.39
CA SER A 230 4.59 12.56 -0.06
C SER A 230 3.54 12.58 1.06
N VAL A 231 3.55 11.55 1.93
CA VAL A 231 2.75 11.48 3.16
C VAL A 231 3.14 12.62 4.08
N ASP A 232 4.45 12.84 4.24
CA ASP A 232 4.99 13.95 4.97
C ASP A 232 4.52 15.30 4.40
N GLY A 233 4.66 15.53 3.10
CA GLY A 233 4.24 16.76 2.46
C GLY A 233 2.76 17.08 2.72
N LYS A 234 1.89 16.07 2.62
CA LYS A 234 0.45 16.22 2.92
C LYS A 234 0.18 16.57 4.38
N LEU A 235 0.86 15.92 5.33
CA LEU A 235 0.75 16.29 6.75
C LEU A 235 1.26 17.73 6.96
N GLY A 236 2.36 18.10 6.32
CA GLY A 236 2.97 19.43 6.41
C GLY A 236 2.04 20.57 5.97
N GLN A 237 1.13 20.32 5.04
CA GLN A 237 0.12 21.32 4.62
C GLN A 237 -0.95 21.58 5.69
N LEU A 238 -1.17 20.61 6.59
CA LEU A 238 -2.15 20.69 7.68
C LEU A 238 -1.51 21.06 9.02
N ALA A 239 -0.19 21.00 9.09
CA ALA A 239 0.59 21.15 10.31
C ALA A 239 0.86 22.62 10.66
N ASP A 240 0.33 23.06 11.79
CA ASP A 240 0.80 24.19 12.58
C ASP A 240 1.26 23.70 13.97
N CYS A 241 1.90 24.55 14.77
CA CYS A 241 2.42 24.13 16.08
C CYS A 241 1.34 23.61 17.04
N PRO A 242 0.16 24.24 17.17
CA PRO A 242 -0.92 23.73 18.01
C PRO A 242 -1.32 22.28 17.70
N ASN A 243 -1.17 21.86 16.45
CA ASN A 243 -1.54 20.53 16.00
C ASN A 243 -0.34 19.56 15.98
N LEU A 244 0.87 20.01 15.63
CA LEU A 244 2.08 19.18 15.64
C LEU A 244 2.55 18.78 17.03
N ILE A 245 2.46 19.69 18.01
CA ILE A 245 2.97 19.44 19.36
C ILE A 245 2.22 18.27 20.02
N PRO A 246 0.87 18.21 20.03
CA PRO A 246 0.16 17.05 20.58
C PRO A 246 0.48 15.74 19.83
N LEU A 247 0.55 15.77 18.50
CA LEU A 247 0.88 14.61 17.66
C LEU A 247 2.24 14.02 18.07
N TYR A 248 3.29 14.81 17.99
CA TYR A 248 4.63 14.31 18.29
C TYR A 248 4.83 14.00 19.78
N THR A 249 4.06 14.64 20.68
CA THR A 249 4.09 14.30 22.11
C THR A 249 3.59 12.89 22.33
N LYS A 250 2.48 12.51 21.68
CA LYS A 250 1.89 11.17 21.78
C LYS A 250 2.85 10.10 21.24
N GLY A 251 3.46 10.34 20.08
CA GLY A 251 4.35 9.36 19.42
C GLY A 251 5.79 9.30 19.96
N PHE A 252 6.22 10.26 20.77
CA PHE A 252 7.64 10.38 21.17
C PHE A 252 8.16 9.16 21.92
N ASP A 253 7.43 8.66 22.91
CA ASP A 253 7.96 7.61 23.79
C ASP A 253 8.22 6.29 23.05
N GLU A 254 7.39 5.97 22.06
CA GLU A 254 7.51 4.79 21.21
C GLU A 254 8.61 4.98 20.15
N ASN A 255 8.80 6.20 19.67
CA ASN A 255 9.72 6.50 18.56
C ASN A 255 11.06 7.12 18.99
N LYS A 256 11.34 7.32 20.28
CA LYS A 256 12.58 7.95 20.77
C LYS A 256 13.88 7.21 20.45
N SER A 257 13.79 5.99 19.91
CA SER A 257 14.94 5.21 19.40
C SER A 257 14.91 5.03 17.88
N ASN A 258 13.91 5.60 17.20
CA ASN A 258 13.76 5.56 15.75
C ASN A 258 14.35 6.85 15.15
N GLU A 259 15.60 6.76 14.70
CA GLU A 259 16.35 7.90 14.14
C GLU A 259 15.61 8.59 12.98
N GLU A 260 15.01 7.79 12.09
CA GLU A 260 14.27 8.30 10.93
C GLU A 260 13.04 9.12 11.37
N TRP A 261 12.24 8.57 12.30
CA TRP A 261 11.09 9.29 12.85
C TRP A 261 11.49 10.58 13.54
N LEU A 262 12.55 10.54 14.36
CA LEU A 262 13.06 11.71 15.08
C LEU A 262 13.56 12.80 14.11
N ARG A 263 14.27 12.40 13.05
CA ARG A 263 14.74 13.31 12.00
C ARG A 263 13.58 13.98 11.27
N ARG A 264 12.54 13.21 10.91
CA ARG A 264 11.32 13.75 10.28
C ARG A 264 10.58 14.70 11.21
N ALA A 265 10.37 14.32 12.47
CA ALA A 265 9.68 15.14 13.46
C ALA A 265 10.42 16.46 13.72
N ALA A 266 11.74 16.40 13.92
CA ALA A 266 12.57 17.59 14.10
C ALA A 266 12.52 18.52 12.87
N GLY A 267 12.62 17.97 11.66
CA GLY A 267 12.50 18.74 10.42
C GLY A 267 11.15 19.46 10.33
N LYS A 268 10.05 18.74 10.55
CA LYS A 268 8.69 19.31 10.52
C LYS A 268 8.49 20.43 11.53
N MET A 269 8.94 20.23 12.77
CA MET A 269 8.81 21.23 13.82
C MET A 269 9.67 22.46 13.51
N THR A 270 10.80 22.30 12.82
CA THR A 270 11.62 23.43 12.32
C THR A 270 10.89 24.17 11.21
N ASP A 271 10.38 23.46 10.20
CA ASP A 271 9.68 24.04 9.04
C ASP A 271 8.44 24.84 9.42
N LYS A 272 7.86 24.57 10.59
CA LYS A 272 6.67 25.23 11.13
C LYS A 272 6.95 26.19 12.28
N ASP A 273 8.23 26.50 12.54
CA ASP A 273 8.67 27.39 13.62
C ASP A 273 8.21 26.96 15.03
N CYS A 274 8.03 25.64 15.24
CA CYS A 274 7.62 25.04 16.51
C CYS A 274 8.82 24.76 17.44
N THR A 275 9.97 25.37 17.18
CA THR A 275 11.25 25.06 17.83
C THR A 275 11.37 25.59 19.27
N SER A 276 10.37 26.34 19.73
CA SER A 276 10.32 26.91 21.08
C SER A 276 9.65 25.98 22.09
N ASP A 277 8.94 24.95 21.63
CA ASP A 277 8.24 24.01 22.51
C ASP A 277 9.22 23.01 23.16
N PRO A 278 9.05 22.65 24.45
CA PRO A 278 9.91 21.67 25.14
C PRO A 278 9.97 20.30 24.46
N LEU A 279 8.95 19.92 23.70
CA LEU A 279 8.95 18.68 22.92
C LEU A 279 10.05 18.68 21.86
N TYR A 280 10.27 19.80 21.16
CA TYR A 280 11.30 19.89 20.14
C TYR A 280 12.69 19.64 20.74
N VAL A 281 12.93 20.16 21.95
CA VAL A 281 14.16 19.88 22.71
C VAL A 281 14.32 18.38 22.97
N LYS A 282 13.26 17.69 23.40
CA LYS A 282 13.28 16.24 23.64
C LYS A 282 13.61 15.46 22.37
N ILE A 283 12.97 15.80 21.25
CA ILE A 283 13.17 15.15 19.95
C ILE A 283 14.60 15.32 19.45
N VAL A 284 15.12 16.56 19.42
CA VAL A 284 16.48 16.81 18.92
C VAL A 284 17.53 16.20 19.85
N THR A 285 17.29 16.16 21.17
CA THR A 285 18.18 15.47 22.12
C THR A 285 18.22 13.97 21.85
N ALA A 286 17.06 13.33 21.67
CA ALA A 286 17.00 11.90 21.35
C ALA A 286 17.69 11.59 20.01
N LEU A 287 17.42 12.41 18.98
CA LEU A 287 18.05 12.27 17.67
C LEU A 287 19.57 12.40 17.75
N HIS A 288 20.06 13.41 18.47
CA HIS A 288 21.49 13.65 18.65
C HIS A 288 22.18 12.48 19.35
N ASN A 289 21.54 11.86 20.34
CA ASN A 289 22.10 10.70 21.03
C ASN A 289 22.22 9.46 20.12
N LEU A 290 21.33 9.31 19.14
CA LEU A 290 21.37 8.19 18.19
C LEU A 290 22.34 8.46 17.03
N SER A 291 22.24 9.64 16.43
CA SER A 291 23.03 10.07 15.28
C SER A 291 23.44 11.54 15.46
N PRO A 292 24.58 11.81 16.15
CA PRO A 292 25.11 13.15 16.30
C PRO A 292 25.32 13.81 14.94
N SER A 293 24.81 15.03 14.79
CA SER A 293 25.05 15.88 13.61
C SER A 293 25.45 17.29 14.01
N ALA A 294 26.18 17.98 13.14
CA ALA A 294 26.61 19.36 13.38
C ALA A 294 25.41 20.26 13.74
N SER A 295 24.30 20.15 12.99
CA SER A 295 23.07 20.91 13.24
C SER A 295 22.45 20.60 14.61
N SER A 296 22.35 19.32 14.98
CA SER A 296 21.80 18.92 16.29
C SER A 296 22.66 19.40 17.46
N ALA A 297 23.99 19.27 17.35
CA ALA A 297 24.93 19.75 18.36
C ALA A 297 24.84 21.27 18.50
N TYR A 298 24.84 22.01 17.39
CA TYR A 298 24.70 23.47 17.41
C TYR A 298 23.40 23.90 18.10
N TYR A 299 22.29 23.28 17.76
CA TYR A 299 20.99 23.59 18.37
C TYR A 299 20.97 23.29 19.88
N LEU A 300 21.50 22.15 20.32
CA LEU A 300 21.65 21.83 21.75
C LEU A 300 22.55 22.84 22.46
N GLY A 301 23.60 23.33 21.79
CA GLY A 301 24.43 24.43 22.26
C GLY A 301 23.62 25.70 22.52
N VAL A 302 22.85 26.17 21.52
CA VAL A 302 21.98 27.36 21.63
C VAL A 302 21.00 27.25 22.78
N LEU A 303 20.34 26.09 22.92
CA LEU A 303 19.40 25.85 24.01
C LEU A 303 20.06 25.87 25.38
N THR A 304 21.21 25.21 25.50
CA THR A 304 21.93 25.09 26.77
C THR A 304 22.49 26.44 27.22
N ASP A 305 22.90 27.28 26.26
CA ASP A 305 23.35 28.65 26.49
C ASP A 305 22.20 29.54 26.98
N LYS A 306 21.06 29.51 26.28
CA LYS A 306 19.82 30.17 26.72
C LYS A 306 19.34 29.70 28.09
N GLY A 307 19.59 28.44 28.44
CA GLY A 307 19.31 27.85 29.74
C GLY A 307 20.29 28.24 30.85
N GLY A 308 21.28 29.09 30.58
CA GLY A 308 22.24 29.59 31.57
C GLY A 308 23.38 28.62 31.89
N ASN A 309 23.67 27.64 31.02
CA ASN A 309 24.78 26.70 31.19
C ASN A 309 25.84 26.87 30.06
N PRO A 310 26.59 27.98 30.07
CA PRO A 310 27.52 28.33 28.97
C PRO A 310 28.66 27.30 28.81
N TYR A 311 29.09 26.63 29.88
CA TYR A 311 30.14 25.62 29.79
C TYR A 311 29.69 24.39 28.98
N LYS A 312 28.47 23.90 29.21
CA LYS A 312 27.92 22.79 28.44
C LYS A 312 27.55 23.22 27.02
N ALA A 313 27.14 24.48 26.82
CA ALA A 313 26.91 25.03 25.49
C ALA A 313 28.20 25.02 24.63
N ILE A 314 29.34 25.43 25.21
CA ILE A 314 30.64 25.40 24.53
C ILE A 314 31.02 23.98 24.09
N GLN A 315 30.72 22.96 24.91
CA GLN A 315 30.98 21.56 24.53
C GLN A 315 30.20 21.18 23.26
N TYR A 316 28.91 21.49 23.22
CA TYR A 316 28.07 21.24 22.05
C TYR A 316 28.49 22.06 20.82
N TYR A 317 28.88 23.32 20.98
CA TYR A 317 29.39 24.12 19.86
C TYR A 317 30.69 23.55 19.29
N ASN A 318 31.61 23.10 20.14
CA ASN A 318 32.85 22.46 19.70
C ASN A 318 32.59 21.12 18.99
N GLU A 319 31.62 20.36 19.48
CA GLU A 319 31.15 19.14 18.82
C GLU A 319 30.57 19.45 17.43
N ALA A 320 29.72 20.48 17.33
CA ALA A 320 29.16 20.90 16.05
C ALA A 320 30.23 21.24 15.01
N VAL A 321 31.25 22.02 15.40
CA VAL A 321 32.40 22.35 14.55
C VAL A 321 33.17 21.10 14.12
N SER A 322 33.33 20.14 15.03
CA SER A 322 34.05 18.89 14.75
C SER A 322 33.31 18.02 13.75
N LEU A 323 31.99 17.87 13.92
CA LEU A 323 31.13 17.11 13.01
C LEU A 323 31.03 17.75 11.61
N GLU A 324 31.00 19.09 11.54
CA GLU A 324 30.99 19.81 10.26
C GLU A 324 32.30 19.57 9.49
N ARG A 325 33.44 19.63 10.18
CA ARG A 325 34.75 19.36 9.58
C ARG A 325 34.87 17.94 9.03
N ILE A 326 34.29 16.95 9.72
CA ILE A 326 34.25 15.56 9.26
C ILE A 326 33.42 15.47 7.97
N THR A 327 32.23 16.08 7.97
CA THR A 327 31.32 16.09 6.82
C THR A 327 31.94 16.70 5.57
N LEU A 328 32.69 17.80 5.72
CA LEU A 328 33.39 18.46 4.61
C LEU A 328 34.50 17.58 4.01
N LYS A 329 35.21 16.80 4.84
CA LYS A 329 36.27 15.88 4.37
C LYS A 329 35.72 14.65 3.66
N THR A 330 34.51 14.20 3.99
CA THR A 330 33.88 13.06 3.30
C THR A 330 33.27 13.42 1.95
N LYS A 331 33.12 14.71 1.64
CA LYS A 331 32.58 15.21 0.36
C LYS A 331 33.66 15.64 -0.64
N SER A 332 34.93 15.67 -0.23
CA SER A 332 36.10 16.05 -1.05
C SER A 332 36.83 14.83 -1.60
#